data_AF-A0AAN8NGW7-F1
#
_entry.id   AF-A0AAN8NGW7-F1
#
_cell.length_a   1.000
_cell.length_b   1.000
_cell.length_c   1.000
_cell.angle_alpha   90.00
_cell.angle_beta   90.00
_cell.angle_gamma   90.00
#
_symmetry.space_group_name_H-M   'P 1'
#
loop_
_entity.id
_entity.type
_entity.pdbx_description
1 polymer ?
#
loop_
_entity_poly.entity_id
_entity_poly.type
_entity_poly.pdbx_seq_one_letter_code
_entity_poly.pdbx_strand_id
1 'polypeptide(L)'
;MLPNYPEPTAWKTWGSGTCLLHLGPPRQRRKMEERPNQERARRRRRDGLQILSSSVRSMLYNGSEVIRDLEWVIFDEVHYINDAERGVVWEEVLIMLPDHVSIILLSATVPNAVEFSEWIGRIKKKHIYVISTAKRPVPLEHYLYTGNSTKTQKEMFLLLDATGNFQTKGYNTTPNQVRAVWLFLLHFLSQRQQTPVVAFTFSRTRCDNNARSLASMDLTSSVEKSEIHSFFQKSLSRLRGGDRQLPQILLMRDQLKRGIGVHHSGILPILKEVIEMLFSRGLVKVLFCLRRLLWV
;
A
#
# COMPACT_ATOMS: atom_id res chain seq x y z
N MET A 1 -26.57 4.18 -20.58
CA MET A 1 -26.43 5.49 -19.91
C MET A 1 -25.33 5.36 -18.86
N LEU A 2 -24.20 6.04 -19.07
CA LEU A 2 -23.14 6.10 -18.05
C LEU A 2 -23.63 7.01 -16.90
N PRO A 3 -23.36 6.67 -15.63
CA PRO A 3 -23.78 7.50 -14.51
C PRO A 3 -23.06 8.85 -14.54
N ASN A 4 -23.82 9.95 -14.39
CA ASN A 4 -23.30 11.30 -14.22
C ASN A 4 -22.43 11.37 -12.96
N TYR A 5 -21.11 11.42 -13.14
CA TYR A 5 -20.18 11.77 -12.07
C TYR A 5 -20.17 13.30 -11.91
N PRO A 6 -20.28 13.82 -10.68
CA PRO A 6 -20.19 15.26 -10.44
C PRO A 6 -18.81 15.76 -10.88
N GLU A 7 -18.78 16.85 -11.65
CA GLU A 7 -17.54 17.52 -12.03
C GLU A 7 -16.77 17.98 -10.78
N PRO A 8 -15.46 17.71 -10.67
CA PRO A 8 -14.66 18.20 -9.57
C PRO A 8 -14.53 19.74 -9.63
N THR A 9 -15.20 20.43 -8.72
CA THR A 9 -15.36 21.90 -8.70
C THR A 9 -14.19 22.70 -8.11
N ALA A 10 -12.93 22.26 -8.27
CA ALA A 10 -11.80 23.10 -7.84
C ALA A 10 -10.51 22.79 -8.60
N TRP A 11 -10.26 23.50 -9.70
CA TRP A 11 -8.98 23.55 -10.40
C TRP A 11 -8.36 24.94 -10.24
N LYS A 12 -7.10 25.03 -9.82
CA LYS A 12 -6.31 26.26 -9.85
C LYS A 12 -5.03 26.01 -10.65
N THR A 13 -4.75 26.89 -11.60
CA THR A 13 -3.59 26.85 -12.50
C THR A 13 -2.30 27.32 -11.83
N TRP A 14 -1.17 26.75 -12.27
CA TRP A 14 0.18 26.96 -11.71
C TRP A 14 1.04 27.90 -12.58
N GLY A 15 1.98 28.59 -11.93
CA GLY A 15 2.82 29.66 -12.52
C GLY A 15 3.97 29.22 -13.43
N SER A 16 3.85 28.09 -14.14
CA SER A 16 4.76 27.69 -15.22
C SER A 16 4.07 26.95 -16.38
N GLY A 17 2.72 26.97 -16.47
CA GLY A 17 1.97 26.36 -17.58
C GLY A 17 1.83 24.84 -17.54
N THR A 18 2.76 24.12 -16.92
CA THR A 18 2.81 22.65 -16.93
C THR A 18 1.80 21.98 -16.00
N CYS A 19 0.86 21.21 -16.56
CA CYS A 19 -0.07 20.36 -15.79
C CYS A 19 0.37 18.89 -15.79
N LEU A 20 0.34 18.24 -14.62
CA LEU A 20 0.79 16.86 -14.39
C LEU A 20 -0.31 16.04 -13.72
N LEU A 21 -0.60 14.88 -14.31
CA LEU A 21 -1.61 13.94 -13.85
C LEU A 21 -0.97 12.62 -13.41
N HIS A 22 -1.32 12.15 -12.22
CA HIS A 22 -0.84 10.90 -11.66
C HIS A 22 -1.98 9.86 -11.62
N LEU A 23 -1.80 8.78 -12.36
CA LEU A 23 -2.67 7.61 -12.42
C LEU A 23 -2.04 6.49 -11.61
N GLY A 24 -2.59 6.23 -10.43
CA GLY A 24 -2.08 5.18 -9.56
C GLY A 24 -3.08 4.81 -8.46
N PRO A 25 -2.77 3.83 -7.62
CA PRO A 25 -3.65 3.40 -6.55
C PRO A 25 -4.05 4.59 -5.65
N PRO A 26 -5.33 4.72 -5.23
CA PRO A 26 -5.88 5.92 -4.59
C PRO A 26 -5.23 6.37 -3.27
N ARG A 27 -4.24 5.63 -2.75
CA ARG A 27 -3.63 5.84 -1.42
C ARG A 27 -2.31 6.63 -1.44
N GLN A 28 -1.78 7.01 -2.61
CA GLN A 28 -0.49 7.71 -2.71
C GLN A 28 -0.56 9.23 -2.51
N ARG A 29 -1.76 9.82 -2.52
CA ARG A 29 -1.96 11.28 -2.44
C ARG A 29 -1.28 11.93 -1.23
N ARG A 30 -1.40 11.32 -0.04
CA ARG A 30 -0.81 11.86 1.20
C ARG A 30 0.72 11.86 1.19
N LYS A 31 1.37 10.85 0.58
CA LYS A 31 2.85 10.78 0.50
C LYS A 31 3.44 11.90 -0.35
N MET A 32 2.69 12.40 -1.35
CA MET A 32 3.11 13.57 -2.13
C MET A 32 3.01 14.87 -1.32
N GLU A 33 2.01 14.97 -0.44
CA GLU A 33 1.75 16.16 0.41
C GLU A 33 2.69 16.26 1.63
N GLU A 34 3.20 15.14 2.16
CA GLU A 34 3.92 15.09 3.46
C GLU A 34 5.45 15.32 3.42
N ARG A 35 6.08 15.53 2.25
CA ARG A 35 7.55 15.69 2.19
C ARG A 35 8.05 16.95 2.94
N PRO A 36 8.93 16.83 3.95
CA PRO A 36 9.48 17.97 4.66
C PRO A 36 10.69 18.54 3.91
N ASN A 37 10.60 19.79 3.45
CA ASN A 37 11.79 20.64 3.37
C ASN A 37 11.41 22.12 3.44
N GLN A 38 12.36 22.93 3.95
CA GLN A 38 12.30 24.34 4.41
C GLN A 38 11.74 25.40 3.43
N GLU A 39 11.10 24.98 2.34
CA GLU A 39 10.63 25.85 1.27
C GLU A 39 9.10 26.02 1.25
N ARG A 40 8.46 25.81 2.41
CA ARG A 40 7.01 25.95 2.60
C ARG A 40 6.50 27.39 2.38
N ALA A 41 7.35 28.40 2.52
CA ALA A 41 6.93 29.80 2.31
C ALA A 41 6.92 30.22 0.82
N ARG A 42 7.65 29.52 -0.07
CA ARG A 42 7.68 29.80 -1.52
C ARG A 42 6.89 28.78 -2.36
N ARG A 43 6.54 27.63 -1.79
CA ARG A 43 5.83 26.52 -2.49
C ARG A 43 4.32 26.52 -2.28
N ARG A 44 3.65 27.67 -2.40
CA ARG A 44 2.19 27.70 -2.65
C ARG A 44 1.85 27.34 -4.11
N ARG A 45 2.73 26.55 -4.78
CA ARG A 45 3.24 26.54 -6.19
C ARG A 45 3.26 25.24 -7.06
N ARG A 46 2.92 24.03 -6.57
CA ARG A 46 3.14 22.76 -7.31
C ARG A 46 2.17 21.65 -6.86
N ASP A 47 1.00 21.53 -7.48
CA ASP A 47 0.09 20.40 -7.21
C ASP A 47 -0.02 19.53 -8.47
N GLY A 48 0.64 18.37 -8.44
CA GLY A 48 0.31 17.26 -9.32
C GLY A 48 -1.02 16.65 -8.87
N LEU A 49 -1.83 16.23 -9.84
CA LEU A 49 -3.19 15.79 -9.58
C LEU A 49 -3.28 14.27 -9.64
N GLN A 50 -3.63 13.62 -8.53
CA GLN A 50 -3.89 12.18 -8.54
C GLN A 50 -5.37 11.89 -8.84
N ILE A 51 -5.62 11.15 -9.92
CA ILE A 51 -6.97 10.75 -10.36
C ILE A 51 -6.98 9.27 -10.74
N LEU A 52 -8.16 8.63 -10.65
CA LEU A 52 -8.38 7.26 -11.10
C LEU A 52 -8.37 7.18 -12.64
N SER A 53 -7.84 6.09 -13.20
CA SER A 53 -7.81 5.88 -14.66
C SER A 53 -9.20 5.99 -15.31
N SER A 54 -10.26 5.53 -14.62
CA SER A 54 -11.65 5.65 -15.09
C SER A 54 -12.16 7.09 -15.16
N SER A 55 -11.72 7.96 -14.26
CA SER A 55 -12.07 9.39 -14.28
C SER A 55 -11.34 10.12 -15.40
N VAL A 56 -10.06 9.80 -15.65
CA VAL A 56 -9.32 10.36 -16.79
C VAL A 56 -9.94 9.91 -18.11
N ARG A 57 -10.32 8.63 -18.21
CA ARG A 57 -11.09 8.13 -19.35
C ARG A 57 -12.35 8.96 -19.59
N SER A 58 -13.14 9.24 -18.55
CA SER A 58 -14.32 10.08 -18.67
C SER A 58 -14.00 11.50 -19.14
N MET A 59 -12.91 12.09 -18.64
CA MET A 59 -12.47 13.44 -19.06
C MET A 59 -12.05 13.46 -20.53
N LEU A 60 -11.42 12.39 -21.02
CA LEU A 60 -11.03 12.23 -22.42
C LEU A 60 -12.27 12.10 -23.32
N TYR A 61 -13.24 11.24 -22.95
CA TYR A 61 -14.49 11.10 -23.72
C TYR A 61 -15.31 12.39 -23.76
N ASN A 62 -15.32 13.14 -22.66
CA ASN A 62 -16.11 14.38 -22.56
C ASN A 62 -15.37 15.61 -23.11
N GLY A 63 -14.14 15.46 -23.62
CA GLY A 63 -13.36 16.58 -24.16
C GLY A 63 -13.05 17.67 -23.13
N SER A 64 -12.78 17.29 -21.87
CA SER A 64 -12.53 18.23 -20.78
C SER A 64 -11.39 19.20 -21.10
N GLU A 65 -11.61 20.50 -20.88
CA GLU A 65 -10.60 21.53 -21.12
C GLU A 65 -9.30 21.29 -20.33
N VAL A 66 -9.38 20.61 -19.20
CA VAL A 66 -8.23 20.24 -18.35
C VAL A 66 -7.21 19.38 -19.11
N ILE A 67 -7.66 18.60 -20.10
CA ILE A 67 -6.78 17.76 -20.93
C ILE A 67 -5.96 18.60 -21.92
N ARG A 68 -6.42 19.81 -22.27
CA ARG A 68 -5.71 20.70 -23.21
C ARG A 68 -4.40 21.21 -22.62
N ASP A 69 -4.40 21.56 -21.34
CA ASP A 69 -3.22 22.07 -20.63
C ASP A 69 -2.34 20.95 -20.04
N LEU A 70 -2.71 19.69 -20.24
CA LEU A 70 -2.00 18.54 -19.72
C LEU A 70 -0.69 18.32 -20.50
N GLU A 71 0.44 18.34 -19.80
CA GLU A 71 1.74 18.09 -20.42
C GLU A 71 2.29 16.70 -20.10
N TRP A 72 2.02 16.18 -18.89
CA TRP A 72 2.58 14.92 -18.42
C TRP A 72 1.55 14.04 -17.73
N VAL A 73 1.58 12.74 -18.05
CA VAL A 73 0.82 11.70 -17.35
C VAL A 73 1.78 10.65 -16.80
N ILE A 74 1.73 10.45 -15.48
CA ILE A 74 2.42 9.37 -14.78
C ILE A 74 1.43 8.22 -14.60
N PHE A 75 1.79 7.08 -15.15
CA PHE A 75 1.11 5.81 -15.00
C PHE A 75 1.91 4.96 -14.01
N ASP A 76 1.37 4.76 -12.81
CA ASP A 76 2.03 4.04 -11.73
C ASP A 76 1.47 2.63 -11.56
N GLU A 77 2.36 1.66 -11.34
CA GLU A 77 2.07 0.23 -11.29
C GLU A 77 1.49 -0.37 -12.59
N VAL A 78 2.14 -0.06 -13.72
CA VAL A 78 1.72 -0.52 -15.06
C VAL A 78 1.60 -2.04 -15.19
N HIS A 79 2.21 -2.83 -14.30
CA HIS A 79 2.02 -4.28 -14.27
C HIS A 79 0.57 -4.73 -14.09
N TYR A 80 -0.33 -3.84 -13.64
CA TYR A 80 -1.78 -4.08 -13.63
C TYR A 80 -2.43 -4.13 -15.02
N ILE A 81 -1.71 -3.82 -16.11
CA ILE A 81 -2.29 -3.90 -17.46
C ILE A 81 -2.73 -5.31 -17.82
N ASN A 82 -2.10 -6.33 -17.26
CA ASN A 82 -2.47 -7.74 -17.46
C ASN A 82 -3.70 -8.16 -16.65
N ASP A 83 -4.30 -7.27 -15.86
CA ASP A 83 -5.52 -7.53 -15.11
C ASP A 83 -6.74 -7.40 -16.04
N ALA A 84 -7.52 -8.48 -16.19
CA ALA A 84 -8.63 -8.53 -17.14
C ALA A 84 -9.73 -7.47 -16.91
N GLU A 85 -9.91 -6.99 -15.67
CA GLU A 85 -10.93 -5.98 -15.36
C GLU A 85 -10.39 -4.55 -15.48
N ARG A 86 -9.09 -4.35 -15.23
CA ARG A 86 -8.47 -3.02 -15.14
C ARG A 86 -7.67 -2.63 -16.36
N GLY A 87 -7.07 -3.59 -17.06
CA GLY A 87 -6.19 -3.39 -18.21
C GLY A 87 -6.84 -2.61 -19.33
N VAL A 88 -8.11 -2.91 -19.62
CA VAL A 88 -8.89 -2.23 -20.68
C VAL A 88 -8.93 -0.72 -20.48
N VAL A 89 -9.14 -0.25 -19.24
CA VAL A 89 -9.19 1.19 -18.94
C VAL A 89 -7.83 1.85 -19.18
N TRP A 90 -6.74 1.13 -18.89
CA TRP A 90 -5.39 1.65 -19.10
C TRP A 90 -5.05 1.74 -20.59
N GLU A 91 -5.40 0.72 -21.37
CA GLU A 91 -5.24 0.72 -22.83
C GLU A 91 -6.04 1.86 -23.48
N GLU A 92 -7.31 2.02 -23.11
CA GLU A 92 -8.17 3.10 -23.61
C GLU A 92 -7.58 4.48 -23.32
N VAL A 93 -7.13 4.73 -22.08
CA VAL A 93 -6.51 6.01 -21.70
C VAL A 93 -5.22 6.22 -22.49
N LEU A 94 -4.35 5.21 -22.57
CA LEU A 94 -3.12 5.29 -23.36
C LEU A 94 -3.41 5.62 -24.82
N ILE A 95 -4.39 4.98 -25.46
CA ILE A 95 -4.75 5.26 -26.86
C ILE A 95 -5.28 6.69 -27.02
N MET A 96 -6.21 7.12 -26.17
CA MET A 96 -6.93 8.39 -26.31
C MET A 96 -6.15 9.64 -25.88
N LEU A 97 -5.02 9.50 -25.16
CA LEU A 97 -4.24 10.67 -24.75
C LEU A 97 -3.81 11.53 -25.95
N PRO A 98 -3.92 12.86 -25.89
CA PRO A 98 -3.48 13.74 -26.98
C PRO A 98 -1.98 13.63 -27.28
N ASP A 99 -1.59 13.93 -28.52
CA ASP A 99 -0.20 13.84 -28.99
C ASP A 99 0.76 14.78 -28.27
N HIS A 100 0.29 15.92 -27.73
CA HIS A 100 1.14 16.84 -26.97
C HIS A 100 1.53 16.29 -25.58
N VAL A 101 0.78 15.33 -25.04
CA VAL A 101 1.01 14.78 -23.69
C VAL A 101 2.19 13.81 -23.69
N SER A 102 3.12 14.02 -22.77
CA SER A 102 4.25 13.13 -22.50
C SER A 102 3.90 12.10 -21.41
N ILE A 103 4.46 10.90 -21.53
CA ILE A 103 4.05 9.74 -20.73
C ILE A 103 5.22 9.21 -19.90
N ILE A 104 4.98 8.96 -18.61
CA ILE A 104 5.92 8.28 -17.71
C ILE A 104 5.23 7.01 -17.21
N LEU A 105 5.88 5.85 -17.35
CA LEU A 105 5.36 4.54 -16.97
C LEU A 105 6.25 3.98 -15.84
N LEU A 106 5.68 3.77 -14.67
CA LEU A 106 6.35 3.20 -13.50
C LEU A 106 5.80 1.80 -13.22
N SER A 107 6.67 0.83 -12.98
CA SER A 107 6.26 -0.54 -12.67
C SER A 107 7.37 -1.33 -12.00
N ALA A 108 7.01 -2.22 -11.06
CA ALA A 108 7.94 -3.12 -10.41
C ALA A 108 8.46 -4.22 -11.35
N THR A 109 7.57 -4.91 -12.08
CA THR A 109 7.92 -5.96 -13.03
C THR A 109 6.89 -5.98 -14.16
N VAL A 110 7.31 -5.72 -15.39
CA VAL A 110 6.48 -5.93 -16.59
C VAL A 110 7.17 -6.99 -17.43
N PRO A 111 6.58 -8.19 -17.59
CA PRO A 111 7.09 -9.12 -18.59
C PRO A 111 6.99 -8.44 -19.95
N ASN A 112 8.03 -8.57 -20.78
CA ASN A 112 8.10 -7.96 -22.12
C ASN A 112 8.02 -6.41 -22.12
N ALA A 113 8.69 -5.73 -21.18
CA ALA A 113 8.71 -4.26 -21.14
C ALA A 113 9.10 -3.59 -22.47
N VAL A 114 9.98 -4.23 -23.26
CA VAL A 114 10.40 -3.74 -24.59
C VAL A 114 9.23 -3.78 -25.57
N GLU A 115 8.58 -4.93 -25.75
CA GLU A 115 7.42 -5.09 -26.64
C GLU A 115 6.30 -4.10 -26.28
N PHE A 116 6.06 -3.95 -24.98
CA PHE A 116 5.08 -2.99 -24.47
C PHE A 116 5.46 -1.54 -24.81
N SER A 117 6.73 -1.17 -24.65
CA SER A 117 7.21 0.17 -25.00
C SER A 117 7.12 0.47 -26.50
N GLU A 118 7.38 -0.53 -27.35
CA GLU A 118 7.27 -0.41 -28.81
C GLU A 118 5.81 -0.25 -29.25
N TRP A 119 4.89 -0.99 -28.62
CA TRP A 119 3.46 -0.83 -28.87
C TRP A 119 2.98 0.59 -28.55
N ILE A 120 3.35 1.13 -27.37
CA ILE A 120 3.03 2.53 -27.02
C ILE A 120 3.70 3.49 -28.00
N GLY A 121 4.97 3.25 -28.34
CA GLY A 121 5.71 4.10 -29.27
C GLY A 121 5.08 4.18 -30.65
N ARG A 122 4.52 3.06 -31.16
CA ARG A 122 3.76 3.03 -32.42
C ARG A 122 2.46 3.81 -32.33
N ILE A 123 1.69 3.65 -31.25
CA ILE A 123 0.41 4.34 -31.04
C ILE A 123 0.61 5.85 -30.91
N LYS A 124 1.63 6.27 -30.15
CA LYS A 124 1.91 7.68 -29.86
C LYS A 124 2.84 8.37 -30.84
N LYS A 125 3.44 7.61 -31.77
CA LYS A 125 4.49 8.11 -32.66
C LYS A 125 5.59 8.84 -31.88
N LYS A 126 5.92 8.30 -30.69
CA LYS A 126 6.92 8.85 -29.75
C LYS A 126 7.93 7.77 -29.40
N HIS A 127 9.18 8.17 -29.21
CA HIS A 127 10.20 7.26 -28.71
C HIS A 127 9.98 7.02 -27.21
N ILE A 128 9.83 5.76 -26.81
CA ILE A 128 9.70 5.35 -25.41
C ILE A 128 11.01 4.69 -24.98
N TYR A 129 11.62 5.21 -23.92
CA TYR A 129 12.85 4.66 -23.35
C TYR A 129 12.51 3.70 -22.22
N VAL A 130 12.97 2.45 -22.33
CA VAL A 130 12.85 1.46 -21.26
C VAL A 130 14.08 1.53 -20.37
N ILE A 131 13.87 1.83 -19.09
CA ILE A 131 14.91 1.85 -18.06
C ILE A 131 14.56 0.79 -17.03
N SER A 132 15.45 -0.17 -16.80
CA SER A 132 15.24 -1.26 -15.84
C SER A 132 16.44 -1.47 -14.94
N THR A 133 16.20 -1.86 -13.69
CA THR A 133 17.23 -2.32 -12.76
C THR A 133 16.86 -3.70 -12.24
N ALA A 134 17.79 -4.66 -12.36
CA ALA A 134 17.60 -6.01 -11.82
C ALA A 134 17.91 -6.11 -10.32
N LYS A 135 18.64 -5.13 -9.77
CA LYS A 135 19.11 -5.15 -8.39
C LYS A 135 18.16 -4.39 -7.48
N ARG A 136 17.71 -5.04 -6.40
CA ARG A 136 16.95 -4.39 -5.32
C ARG A 136 17.88 -3.45 -4.54
N PRO A 137 17.46 -2.19 -4.27
CA PRO A 137 18.22 -1.29 -3.41
C PRO A 137 18.44 -1.84 -2.00
N VAL A 138 17.45 -2.59 -1.48
CA VAL A 138 17.53 -3.32 -0.22
C VAL A 138 17.45 -4.82 -0.51
N PRO A 139 18.54 -5.58 -0.31
CA PRO A 139 18.53 -7.04 -0.48
C PRO A 139 17.61 -7.69 0.55
N LEU A 140 17.01 -8.83 0.19
CA LEU A 140 16.10 -9.58 1.05
C LEU A 140 16.68 -10.96 1.36
N GLU A 141 16.49 -11.43 2.58
CA GLU A 141 16.87 -12.76 3.06
C GLU A 141 15.62 -13.56 3.42
N HIS A 142 15.62 -14.87 3.15
CA HIS A 142 14.45 -15.74 3.31
C HIS A 142 14.68 -16.84 4.35
N TYR A 143 13.94 -16.79 5.44
CA TYR A 143 14.05 -17.73 6.56
C TYR A 143 12.77 -18.55 6.73
N LEU A 144 12.90 -19.84 7.07
CA LEU A 144 11.83 -20.66 7.64
C LEU A 144 11.93 -20.61 9.16
N TYR A 145 10.86 -20.17 9.80
CA TYR A 145 10.68 -20.30 11.22
C TYR A 145 9.81 -21.52 11.52
N THR A 146 10.36 -22.53 12.20
CA THR A 146 9.61 -23.74 12.58
C THR A 146 9.17 -23.75 14.03
N GLY A 147 9.61 -22.78 14.85
CA GLY A 147 9.55 -22.70 16.32
C GLY A 147 8.22 -23.07 16.98
N ASN A 148 7.90 -24.35 16.96
CA ASN A 148 6.69 -24.99 17.47
C ASN A 148 6.93 -25.71 18.81
N SER A 149 8.18 -25.72 19.28
CA SER A 149 8.60 -26.32 20.54
C SER A 149 9.61 -25.43 21.26
N THR A 150 9.75 -25.61 22.58
CA THR A 150 10.79 -24.94 23.39
C THR A 150 12.22 -25.22 22.91
N LYS A 151 12.45 -26.35 22.24
CA LYS A 151 13.75 -26.70 21.65
C LYS A 151 14.03 -25.92 20.36
N THR A 152 13.01 -25.72 19.51
CA THR A 152 13.13 -25.08 18.19
C THR A 152 12.79 -23.59 18.17
N GLN A 153 12.43 -23.00 19.33
CA GLN A 153 11.93 -21.61 19.43
C GLN A 153 12.89 -20.53 18.90
N LYS A 154 14.19 -20.82 18.82
CA LYS A 154 15.25 -19.91 18.34
C LYS A 154 15.81 -20.28 16.97
N GLU A 155 15.34 -21.37 16.36
CA GLU A 155 15.91 -21.90 15.12
C GLU A 155 15.21 -21.27 13.90
N MET A 156 16.03 -20.75 12.98
CA MET A 156 15.61 -20.34 11.65
C MET A 156 16.40 -21.17 10.64
N PHE A 157 15.69 -21.82 9.72
CA PHE A 157 16.31 -22.60 8.66
C PHE A 157 16.33 -21.75 7.39
N LEU A 158 17.51 -21.55 6.80
CA LEU A 158 17.63 -20.87 5.51
C LEU A 158 16.93 -21.73 4.46
N LEU A 159 15.82 -21.23 3.91
CA LEU A 159 15.09 -21.92 2.83
C LEU A 159 15.68 -21.63 1.48
N LEU A 160 16.17 -20.40 1.31
CA LEU A 160 16.67 -19.87 0.07
C LEU A 160 17.90 -19.03 0.38
N ASP A 161 19.06 -19.53 -0.04
CA ASP A 161 20.31 -18.80 0.03
C ASP A 161 20.36 -17.68 -1.03
N ALA A 162 21.38 -16.82 -0.93
CA ALA A 162 21.59 -15.73 -1.88
C ALA A 162 21.84 -16.20 -3.33
N THR A 163 22.05 -17.50 -3.54
CA THR A 163 22.30 -18.13 -4.85
C THR A 163 21.07 -18.82 -5.43
N GLY A 164 19.96 -18.91 -4.68
CA GLY A 164 18.65 -19.34 -5.19
C GLY A 164 18.30 -20.82 -4.97
N ASN A 165 18.98 -21.54 -4.09
CA ASN A 165 18.69 -22.96 -3.81
C ASN A 165 17.61 -23.15 -2.74
N PHE A 166 16.53 -23.86 -3.09
CA PHE A 166 15.39 -24.15 -2.19
C PHE A 166 15.56 -25.46 -1.40
N GLN A 167 15.32 -25.45 -0.08
CA GLN A 167 15.28 -26.67 0.76
C GLN A 167 13.89 -26.88 1.42
N THR A 168 13.32 -28.09 1.38
CA THR A 168 11.87 -28.33 1.66
C THR A 168 11.52 -29.26 2.83
N LYS A 169 12.42 -29.48 3.81
CA LYS A 169 12.09 -30.38 4.94
C LYS A 169 11.31 -29.68 6.06
N GLY A 170 10.11 -30.21 6.40
CA GLY A 170 9.51 -30.06 7.74
C GLY A 170 8.17 -29.34 7.89
N TYR A 171 7.10 -29.73 7.16
CA TYR A 171 5.76 -29.11 7.33
C TYR A 171 4.67 -30.12 7.75
N ASN A 172 4.14 -29.94 8.96
CA ASN A 172 2.79 -30.36 9.39
C ASN A 172 2.48 -29.63 10.71
N THR A 173 1.60 -28.61 10.70
CA THR A 173 1.19 -27.86 11.91
C THR A 173 -0.32 -27.83 12.09
N THR A 174 -0.80 -28.08 13.30
CA THR A 174 -2.23 -28.02 13.69
C THR A 174 -2.64 -26.61 14.16
N PRO A 175 -3.94 -26.24 14.15
CA PRO A 175 -4.38 -24.89 14.53
C PRO A 175 -3.97 -24.42 15.93
N ASN A 176 -3.91 -25.32 16.92
CA ASN A 176 -3.44 -24.99 18.28
C ASN A 176 -1.93 -24.69 18.32
N GLN A 177 -1.15 -25.18 17.36
CA GLN A 177 0.28 -24.87 17.25
C GLN A 177 0.51 -23.45 16.67
N VAL A 178 -0.45 -22.91 15.91
CA VAL A 178 -0.30 -21.59 15.26
C VAL A 178 -0.18 -20.46 16.27
N ARG A 179 -0.95 -20.49 17.38
CA ARG A 179 -0.83 -19.48 18.44
C ARG A 179 0.55 -19.50 19.09
N ALA A 180 1.03 -20.69 19.46
CA ALA A 180 2.34 -20.85 20.08
C ALA A 180 3.45 -20.35 19.15
N VAL A 181 3.38 -20.71 17.86
CA VAL A 181 4.31 -20.25 16.84
C VAL A 181 4.33 -18.72 16.74
N TRP A 182 3.17 -18.04 16.71
CA TRP A 182 3.15 -16.57 16.68
C TRP A 182 3.73 -15.93 17.93
N LEU A 183 3.43 -16.48 19.11
CA LEU A 183 3.96 -15.96 20.37
C LEU A 183 5.49 -16.08 20.42
N PHE A 184 6.04 -17.25 20.07
CA PHE A 184 7.48 -17.46 20.06
C PHE A 184 8.17 -16.63 18.96
N LEU A 185 7.57 -16.55 17.77
CA LEU A 185 8.11 -15.75 16.66
C LEU A 185 8.18 -14.27 17.02
N LEU A 186 7.09 -13.68 17.52
CA LEU A 186 7.06 -12.26 17.84
C LEU A 186 7.98 -11.92 19.02
N HIS A 187 8.07 -12.80 20.02
CA HIS A 187 9.05 -12.65 21.09
C HIS A 187 10.48 -12.68 20.54
N PHE A 188 10.80 -13.67 19.71
CA PHE A 188 12.12 -13.81 19.07
C PHE A 188 12.50 -12.60 18.23
N LEU A 189 11.60 -12.12 17.36
CA LEU A 189 11.84 -10.95 16.52
C LEU A 189 11.94 -9.65 17.33
N SER A 190 11.13 -9.50 18.38
CA SER A 190 11.16 -8.33 19.26
C SER A 190 12.51 -8.22 19.99
N GLN A 191 13.06 -9.31 20.51
CA GLN A 191 14.37 -9.32 21.17
C GLN A 191 15.52 -8.96 20.20
N ARG A 192 15.34 -9.21 18.90
CA ARG A 192 16.30 -8.90 17.85
C ARG A 192 16.08 -7.53 17.20
N GLN A 193 15.11 -6.75 17.69
CA GLN A 193 14.71 -5.46 17.09
C GLN A 193 14.33 -5.59 15.60
N GLN A 194 13.75 -6.73 15.21
CA GLN A 194 13.29 -7.03 13.85
C GLN A 194 11.78 -6.82 13.65
N THR A 195 11.15 -6.05 14.55
CA THR A 195 9.80 -5.52 14.37
C THR A 195 9.87 -4.12 13.74
N PRO A 196 8.88 -3.70 12.92
CA PRO A 196 7.55 -4.30 12.75
C PRO A 196 7.50 -5.48 11.77
N VAL A 197 6.47 -6.32 11.91
CA VAL A 197 6.22 -7.51 11.09
C VAL A 197 4.94 -7.36 10.27
N VAL A 198 5.01 -7.60 8.96
CA VAL A 198 3.84 -7.74 8.09
C VAL A 198 3.53 -9.22 7.89
N ALA A 199 2.44 -9.69 8.49
CA ALA A 199 2.02 -11.08 8.47
C ALA A 199 0.95 -11.33 7.40
N PHE A 200 1.39 -11.77 6.21
CA PHE A 200 0.48 -12.11 5.12
C PHE A 200 -0.32 -13.38 5.43
N THR A 201 -1.64 -13.21 5.56
CA THR A 201 -2.60 -14.27 5.84
C THR A 201 -3.63 -14.33 4.70
N PHE A 202 -4.05 -15.53 4.29
CA PHE A 202 -4.90 -15.69 3.09
C PHE A 202 -6.42 -15.63 3.34
N SER A 203 -6.85 -15.24 4.54
CA SER A 203 -8.28 -15.11 4.88
C SER A 203 -8.50 -13.99 5.88
N ARG A 204 -9.59 -13.23 5.69
CA ARG A 204 -10.03 -12.14 6.60
C ARG A 204 -10.22 -12.70 8.01
N THR A 205 -11.00 -13.76 8.12
CA THR A 205 -11.27 -14.46 9.38
C THR A 205 -9.99 -14.95 10.04
N ARG A 206 -9.00 -15.42 9.26
CA ARG A 206 -7.70 -15.83 9.81
C ARG A 206 -6.89 -14.64 10.31
N CYS A 207 -6.91 -13.48 9.65
CA CYS A 207 -6.27 -12.26 10.16
C CYS A 207 -6.84 -11.89 11.54
N ASP A 208 -8.18 -11.85 11.65
CA ASP A 208 -8.89 -11.54 12.89
C ASP A 208 -8.55 -12.55 13.99
N ASN A 209 -8.61 -13.86 13.68
CA ASN A 209 -8.33 -14.92 14.63
C ASN A 209 -6.87 -14.91 15.11
N ASN A 210 -5.91 -14.68 14.21
CA ASN A 210 -4.50 -14.57 14.58
C ASN A 210 -4.28 -13.40 15.54
N ALA A 211 -4.83 -12.22 15.24
CA ALA A 211 -4.73 -11.06 16.14
C ALA A 211 -5.41 -11.29 17.49
N ARG A 212 -6.58 -11.93 17.51
CA ARG A 212 -7.28 -12.31 18.75
C ARG A 212 -6.49 -13.34 19.57
N SER A 213 -5.82 -14.29 18.92
CA SER A 213 -5.00 -15.31 19.60
C SER A 213 -3.82 -14.70 20.38
N LEU A 214 -3.44 -13.46 20.04
CA LEU A 214 -2.40 -12.69 20.70
C LEU A 214 -2.95 -11.73 21.76
N ALA A 215 -4.17 -11.95 22.28
CA ALA A 215 -4.81 -11.09 23.29
C ALA A 215 -3.98 -10.88 24.57
N SER A 216 -3.14 -11.85 24.93
CA SER A 216 -2.27 -11.80 26.11
C SER A 216 -0.93 -11.12 25.88
N MET A 217 -0.62 -10.72 24.65
CA MET A 217 0.67 -10.12 24.29
C MET A 217 0.55 -8.61 24.24
N ASP A 218 1.60 -7.94 24.72
CA ASP A 218 1.74 -6.50 24.69
C ASP A 218 3.10 -6.14 24.11
N LEU A 219 3.10 -5.53 22.93
CA LEU A 219 4.31 -5.19 22.17
C LEU A 219 4.66 -3.71 22.29
N THR A 220 3.99 -2.98 23.18
CA THR A 220 4.10 -1.52 23.29
C THR A 220 4.43 -1.08 24.71
N SER A 221 5.26 -0.06 24.80
CA SER A 221 5.56 0.67 26.03
C SER A 221 4.36 1.54 26.46
N SER A 222 4.40 2.02 27.70
CA SER A 222 3.41 2.97 28.23
C SER A 222 3.35 4.29 27.44
N VAL A 223 4.50 4.74 26.92
CA VAL A 223 4.61 5.94 26.07
C VAL A 223 3.91 5.70 24.73
N GLU A 224 4.24 4.61 24.05
CA GLU A 224 3.61 4.24 22.77
C GLU A 224 2.10 4.05 22.93
N LYS A 225 1.64 3.41 24.02
CA LYS A 225 0.20 3.28 24.32
C LYS A 225 -0.51 4.62 24.42
N SER A 226 0.13 5.58 25.07
CA SER A 226 -0.43 6.93 25.24
C SER A 226 -0.50 7.67 23.90
N GLU A 227 0.53 7.54 23.07
CA GLU A 227 0.54 8.09 21.71
C GLU A 227 -0.54 7.46 20.84
N ILE A 228 -0.63 6.13 20.81
CA ILE A 228 -1.64 5.37 20.07
C ILE A 228 -3.04 5.81 20.52
N HIS A 229 -3.27 5.90 21.83
CA HIS A 229 -4.56 6.31 22.37
C HIS A 229 -4.95 7.72 21.92
N SER A 230 -4.03 8.69 22.06
CA SER A 230 -4.25 10.08 21.66
C SER A 230 -4.52 10.18 20.16
N PHE A 231 -3.72 9.53 19.33
CA PHE A 231 -3.88 9.52 17.88
C PHE A 231 -5.20 8.88 17.44
N PHE A 232 -5.57 7.75 18.04
CA PHE A 232 -6.82 7.04 17.74
C PHE A 232 -8.05 7.90 18.09
N GLN A 233 -8.06 8.51 19.29
CA GLN A 233 -9.14 9.42 19.71
C GLN A 233 -9.27 10.62 18.78
N LYS A 234 -8.14 11.24 18.43
CA LYS A 234 -8.11 12.41 17.54
C LYS A 234 -8.63 12.05 16.14
N SER A 235 -8.26 10.88 15.62
CA SER A 235 -8.69 10.39 14.30
C SER A 235 -10.18 10.09 14.23
N LEU A 236 -10.77 9.62 15.33
CA LEU A 236 -12.21 9.29 15.41
C LEU A 236 -13.08 10.46 15.92
N SER A 237 -12.48 11.60 16.25
CA SER A 237 -13.19 12.79 16.76
C SER A 237 -14.26 13.34 15.80
N ARG A 238 -14.17 13.02 14.51
CA ARG A 238 -15.15 13.41 13.48
C ARG A 238 -16.35 12.47 13.38
N LEU A 239 -16.26 11.27 13.94
CA LEU A 239 -17.38 10.32 13.98
C LEU A 239 -18.40 10.75 15.04
N ARG A 240 -19.68 10.46 14.78
CA ARG A 240 -20.76 10.66 15.75
C ARG A 240 -20.54 9.75 16.96
N GLY A 241 -21.08 10.14 18.12
CA GLY A 241 -20.87 9.40 19.38
C GLY A 241 -21.23 7.92 19.31
N GLY A 242 -22.35 7.57 18.67
CA GLY A 242 -22.78 6.17 18.48
C GLY A 242 -21.82 5.35 17.61
N ASP A 243 -21.30 5.95 16.54
CA ASP A 243 -20.35 5.28 15.64
C ASP A 243 -19.06 4.91 16.36
N ARG A 244 -18.60 5.72 17.32
CA ARG A 244 -17.39 5.46 18.12
C ARG A 244 -17.52 4.22 19.01
N GLN A 245 -18.74 3.79 19.30
CA GLN A 245 -19.04 2.61 20.12
C GLN A 245 -19.20 1.34 19.30
N LEU A 246 -19.01 1.38 17.98
CA LEU A 246 -19.07 0.19 17.14
C LEU A 246 -18.09 -0.88 17.63
N PRO A 247 -18.50 -2.16 17.71
CA PRO A 247 -17.65 -3.24 18.23
C PRO A 247 -16.30 -3.35 17.52
N GLN A 248 -16.24 -3.11 16.20
CA GLN A 248 -14.98 -3.13 15.45
C GLN A 248 -14.03 -2.02 15.87
N ILE A 249 -14.54 -0.83 16.21
CA ILE A 249 -13.73 0.30 16.69
C ILE A 249 -13.13 -0.01 18.06
N LEU A 250 -13.96 -0.52 18.98
CA LEU A 250 -13.52 -0.88 20.33
C LEU A 250 -12.47 -2.00 20.29
N LEU A 251 -12.72 -3.05 19.51
CA LEU A 251 -11.78 -4.15 19.31
C LEU A 251 -10.45 -3.65 18.72
N MET A 252 -10.51 -2.84 17.65
CA MET A 252 -9.32 -2.33 16.99
C MET A 252 -8.51 -1.40 17.91
N ARG A 253 -9.18 -0.56 18.70
CA ARG A 253 -8.52 0.29 19.72
C ARG A 253 -7.69 -0.55 20.69
N ASP A 254 -8.27 -1.64 21.20
CA ASP A 254 -7.64 -2.48 22.21
C ASP A 254 -6.52 -3.36 21.62
N GLN A 255 -6.62 -3.72 20.34
CA GLN A 255 -5.54 -4.38 19.59
C GLN A 255 -4.38 -3.43 19.30
N LEU A 256 -4.68 -2.23 18.78
CA LEU A 256 -3.67 -1.22 18.44
C LEU A 256 -2.89 -0.77 19.67
N LYS A 257 -3.57 -0.59 20.82
CA LYS A 257 -2.91 -0.28 22.11
C LYS A 257 -1.88 -1.33 22.54
N ARG A 258 -1.88 -2.53 21.97
CA ARG A 258 -0.90 -3.58 22.26
C ARG A 258 0.11 -3.78 21.12
N GLY A 259 0.08 -2.88 20.11
CA GLY A 259 0.93 -2.94 18.93
C GLY A 259 0.48 -3.95 17.88
N ILE A 260 -0.78 -4.41 17.91
CA ILE A 260 -1.31 -5.43 17.01
C ILE A 260 -2.34 -4.79 16.07
N GLY A 261 -2.14 -4.95 14.76
CA GLY A 261 -3.06 -4.45 13.73
C GLY A 261 -3.63 -5.55 12.85
N VAL A 262 -4.83 -5.32 12.32
CA VAL A 262 -5.48 -6.18 11.32
C VAL A 262 -5.92 -5.34 10.13
N HIS A 263 -5.56 -5.74 8.92
CA HIS A 263 -5.91 -5.01 7.70
C HIS A 263 -6.41 -5.91 6.59
N HIS A 264 -7.70 -5.76 6.28
CA HIS A 264 -8.35 -6.36 5.13
C HIS A 264 -9.58 -5.53 4.74
N SER A 265 -10.22 -5.89 3.62
CA SER A 265 -11.38 -5.17 3.09
C SER A 265 -12.61 -5.15 4.00
N GLY A 266 -12.65 -5.98 5.04
CA GLY A 266 -13.72 -6.00 6.06
C GLY A 266 -13.52 -4.97 7.19
N ILE A 267 -12.37 -4.30 7.24
CA ILE A 267 -12.09 -3.24 8.21
C ILE A 267 -12.57 -1.90 7.66
N LEU A 268 -13.26 -1.12 8.51
CA LEU A 268 -13.76 0.21 8.19
C LEU A 268 -12.66 1.09 7.57
N PRO A 269 -12.96 1.87 6.51
CA PRO A 269 -11.98 2.75 5.85
C PRO A 269 -11.19 3.63 6.82
N ILE A 270 -11.88 4.30 7.75
CA ILE A 270 -11.23 5.16 8.75
C ILE A 270 -10.27 4.40 9.67
N LEU A 271 -10.60 3.16 10.04
CA LEU A 271 -9.70 2.32 10.84
C LEU A 271 -8.49 1.88 10.02
N LYS A 272 -8.66 1.54 8.74
CA LYS A 272 -7.53 1.21 7.85
C LYS A 272 -6.54 2.37 7.78
N GLU A 273 -7.02 3.60 7.60
CA GLU A 273 -6.14 4.78 7.61
C GLU A 273 -5.38 4.93 8.94
N VAL A 274 -6.09 4.75 10.07
CA VAL A 274 -5.46 4.82 11.40
C VAL A 274 -4.39 3.74 11.57
N ILE A 275 -4.67 2.49 11.17
CA ILE A 275 -3.71 1.38 11.24
C ILE A 275 -2.49 1.67 10.38
N GLU A 276 -2.69 2.15 9.14
CA GLU A 276 -1.60 2.49 8.21
C GLU A 276 -0.70 3.59 8.78
N MET A 277 -1.29 4.64 9.38
CA MET A 277 -0.53 5.73 10.00
C MET A 277 0.20 5.33 11.27
N LEU A 278 -0.39 4.45 12.10
CA LEU A 278 0.29 3.92 13.28
C LEU A 278 1.41 2.93 12.90
N PHE A 279 1.20 2.15 11.83
CA PHE A 279 2.21 1.24 11.30
C PHE A 279 3.41 2.00 10.71
N SER A 280 3.18 3.08 9.93
CA SER A 280 4.26 3.90 9.38
C SER A 280 5.10 4.61 10.44
N ARG A 281 4.52 4.87 11.62
CA ARG A 281 5.22 5.41 12.81
C ARG A 281 5.92 4.34 13.64
N GLY A 282 5.83 3.07 13.26
CA GLY A 282 6.41 1.96 14.01
C GLY A 282 5.66 1.61 15.31
N LEU A 283 4.45 2.13 15.52
CA LEU A 283 3.63 1.87 16.72
C LEU A 283 2.86 0.55 16.63
N VAL A 284 2.55 0.09 15.42
CA VAL A 284 2.04 -1.27 15.17
C VAL A 284 3.22 -2.20 14.90
N LYS A 285 3.49 -3.13 15.82
CA LYS A 285 4.63 -4.05 15.78
C LYS A 285 4.35 -5.31 14.97
N VAL A 286 3.08 -5.71 14.84
CA VAL A 286 2.64 -6.79 13.96
C VAL A 286 1.34 -6.41 13.26
N LEU A 287 1.30 -6.58 11.94
CA LEU A 287 0.16 -6.28 11.09
C LEU A 287 -0.27 -7.53 10.31
N PHE A 288 -1.43 -8.09 10.64
CA PHE A 288 -2.02 -9.19 9.88
C PHE A 288 -2.80 -8.66 8.69
N CYS A 289 -2.41 -9.03 7.48
CA CYS A 289 -3.05 -8.52 6.27
C CYS A 289 -3.15 -9.54 5.15
N LEU A 290 -4.04 -9.27 4.20
CA LEU A 290 -4.05 -10.02 2.93
C LEU A 290 -2.89 -9.55 2.04
N ARG A 291 -2.55 -10.35 1.02
CA ARG A 291 -1.46 -10.09 0.05
C ARG A 291 -1.45 -8.69 -0.58
N ARG A 292 -2.58 -7.98 -0.59
CA ARG A 292 -2.76 -6.66 -1.24
C ARG A 292 -2.25 -5.45 -0.43
N LEU A 293 -1.56 -5.64 0.70
CA LEU A 293 -1.09 -4.53 1.55
C LEU A 293 0.25 -3.90 1.14
N LEU A 294 0.74 -4.10 -0.07
CA LEU A 294 2.07 -3.61 -0.49
C LEU A 294 2.22 -2.08 -0.65
N TRP A 295 1.36 -1.25 -0.03
CA TRP A 295 1.29 0.20 -0.29
C TRP A 295 1.38 1.11 0.94
N VAL A 296 1.75 0.57 2.11
CA VAL A 296 2.04 1.39 3.32
C VAL A 296 3.50 1.79 3.32
#